data_AF-A0A6V7L9P1-F1
#
_entry.id   AF-A0A6V7L9P1-F1
#
_cell.length_a   1.000
_cell.length_b   1.000
_cell.length_c   1.000
_cell.angle_alpha   90.00
_cell.angle_beta   90.00
_cell.angle_gamma   90.00
#
_symmetry.space_group_name_H-M   'P 1'
#
loop_
_entity.id
_entity.type
_entity.pdbx_description
1 polymer ?
#
loop_
_entity_poly.entity_id
_entity_poly.type
_entity_poly.pdbx_seq_one_letter_code
_entity_poly.pdbx_strand_id
1 'polypeptide(L)'
;NGPTSVVVPVAGRPNTFLVGSGTDLIEVTWNPNTNDSNPQIKVLSTVDTDRHDTRFNDGKVDPAGRFWAGTMGERNREAFDNAGSLYRFDADGTPTTVLRPVSISNGLCWSHDNKTFYYIDSPTLQVAAYDFDVASGGI
;
A
#
# COMPACT_ATOMS: atom_id res chain seq x y z
N ASN A 1 -9.78 -5.85 9.17
CA ASN A 1 -9.30 -6.96 8.33
C ASN A 1 -10.37 -7.38 7.32
N GLY A 2 -10.32 -6.78 6.13
CA GLY A 2 -11.17 -7.09 4.97
C GLY A 2 -10.43 -7.95 3.94
N PRO A 3 -10.66 -7.78 2.62
CA PRO A 3 -9.93 -8.53 1.60
C PRO A 3 -8.43 -8.17 1.62
N THR A 4 -7.59 -9.17 1.36
CA THR A 4 -6.15 -8.99 1.14
C THR A 4 -5.91 -8.47 -0.28
N SER A 5 -5.05 -7.47 -0.42
CA SER A 5 -4.80 -6.78 -1.70
C SER A 5 -3.33 -6.76 -2.12
N VAL A 6 -2.43 -6.52 -1.18
CA VAL A 6 -0.98 -6.47 -1.41
C VAL A 6 -0.24 -7.21 -0.30
N VAL A 7 0.83 -7.93 -0.67
CA VAL A 7 1.67 -8.70 0.24
C VAL A 7 3.13 -8.49 -0.15
N VAL A 8 3.98 -8.08 0.81
CA VAL A 8 5.43 -7.97 0.60
C VAL A 8 6.20 -8.66 1.73
N PRO A 9 7.29 -9.37 1.43
CA PRO A 9 8.12 -10.00 2.47
C PRO A 9 8.87 -8.93 3.28
N VAL A 10 9.11 -9.21 4.56
CA VAL A 10 9.91 -8.33 5.41
C VAL A 10 11.38 -8.77 5.39
N ALA A 11 12.25 -7.86 4.95
CA ALA A 11 13.69 -8.13 4.84
C ALA A 11 14.26 -8.59 6.20
N GLY A 12 15.07 -9.66 6.17
CA GLY A 12 15.70 -10.23 7.36
C GLY A 12 14.76 -10.98 8.32
N ARG A 13 13.46 -11.09 8.01
CA ARG A 13 12.46 -11.76 8.85
C ARG A 13 11.76 -12.87 8.06
N PRO A 14 12.33 -14.10 8.05
CA PRO A 14 11.72 -15.25 7.37
C PRO A 14 10.26 -15.44 7.77
N ASN A 15 9.42 -15.88 6.84
CA ASN A 15 7.99 -16.13 7.05
C ASN A 15 7.18 -14.91 7.52
N THR A 16 7.74 -13.70 7.49
CA THR A 16 7.05 -12.46 7.89
C THR A 16 6.71 -11.63 6.66
N PHE A 17 5.48 -11.16 6.59
CA PHE A 17 4.96 -10.36 5.48
C PHE A 17 4.22 -9.12 5.99
N LEU A 18 4.36 -8.00 5.29
CA LEU A 18 3.44 -6.86 5.40
C LEU A 18 2.30 -7.06 4.41
N VAL A 19 1.08 -6.83 4.86
CA VAL A 19 -0.14 -7.11 4.10
C VAL A 19 -1.12 -5.94 4.24
N GLY A 20 -1.67 -5.49 3.12
CA GLY A 20 -2.85 -4.61 3.11
C GLY A 20 -4.13 -5.44 3.18
N SER A 21 -4.90 -5.33 4.26
CA SER A 21 -6.14 -6.07 4.51
C SER A 21 -7.31 -5.14 4.86
N GLY A 22 -8.25 -4.93 3.92
CA GLY A 22 -9.20 -3.82 4.05
C GLY A 22 -8.43 -2.49 4.11
N THR A 23 -8.57 -1.71 5.18
CA THR A 23 -7.78 -0.50 5.45
C THR A 23 -6.69 -0.69 6.51
N ASP A 24 -6.45 -1.93 6.94
CA ASP A 24 -5.44 -2.26 7.94
C ASP A 24 -4.12 -2.67 7.25
N LEU A 25 -3.02 -2.03 7.65
CA LEU A 25 -1.68 -2.58 7.43
C LEU A 25 -1.43 -3.59 8.54
N ILE A 26 -1.25 -4.84 8.16
CA ILE A 26 -1.00 -5.94 9.10
C ILE A 26 0.34 -6.60 8.82
N GLU A 27 0.98 -7.07 9.87
CA GLU A 27 2.10 -7.99 9.81
C GLU A 27 1.57 -9.41 10.00
N VAL A 28 1.93 -10.31 9.08
CA VAL A 28 1.54 -11.72 9.10
C VAL A 28 2.78 -12.58 9.21
N THR A 29 2.84 -13.44 10.23
CA THR A 29 3.83 -14.52 10.29
C THR A 29 3.17 -15.81 9.81
N TRP A 30 3.60 -16.29 8.64
CA TRP A 30 3.03 -17.44 7.96
C TRP A 30 4.13 -18.27 7.30
N ASN A 31 4.20 -19.56 7.63
CA ASN A 31 5.13 -20.48 7.00
C ASN A 31 4.49 -21.10 5.73
N PRO A 32 4.96 -20.74 4.52
CA PRO A 32 4.36 -21.23 3.28
C PRO A 32 4.52 -22.75 3.10
N ASN A 33 5.46 -23.39 3.80
CA ASN A 33 5.72 -24.83 3.67
C ASN A 33 4.78 -25.70 4.51
N THR A 34 4.10 -25.14 5.51
CA THR A 34 3.22 -25.91 6.41
C THR A 34 1.75 -25.74 6.07
N ASN A 35 1.41 -24.84 5.13
CA ASN A 35 0.03 -24.47 4.80
C ASN A 35 -0.81 -24.14 6.06
N ASP A 36 -0.19 -23.41 6.99
CA ASP A 36 -0.85 -23.02 8.25
C ASP A 36 -2.07 -22.16 7.94
N SER A 37 -3.25 -22.65 8.32
CA SER A 37 -4.52 -21.96 8.12
C SER A 37 -4.82 -20.92 9.19
N ASN A 38 -3.97 -20.81 10.22
CA ASN A 38 -4.12 -19.88 11.33
C ASN A 38 -2.82 -19.09 11.60
N PRO A 39 -2.36 -18.27 10.64
CA PRO A 39 -1.15 -17.47 10.81
C PRO A 39 -1.28 -16.47 11.95
N GLN A 40 -0.14 -16.08 12.53
CA GLN A 40 -0.11 -15.00 13.51
C GLN A 40 -0.26 -13.65 12.79
N ILE A 41 -1.20 -12.82 13.26
CA ILE A 41 -1.52 -11.52 12.66
C ILE A 41 -1.39 -10.43 13.70
N LYS A 42 -0.69 -9.34 13.36
CA LYS A 42 -0.57 -8.13 14.16
C LYS A 42 -0.98 -6.92 13.31
N VAL A 43 -1.96 -6.14 13.76
CA VAL A 43 -2.28 -4.84 13.13
C VAL A 43 -1.21 -3.82 13.49
N LEU A 44 -0.65 -3.15 12.49
CA LEU A 44 0.35 -2.10 12.67
C LEU A 44 -0.30 -0.71 12.64
N SER A 45 -1.19 -0.48 11.67
CA SER A 45 -1.91 0.78 11.51
C SER A 45 -3.20 0.59 10.72
N THR A 46 -4.13 1.51 10.87
CA THR A 46 -5.34 1.61 10.03
C THR A 46 -5.32 2.96 9.30
N VAL A 47 -5.52 2.94 7.99
CA VAL A 47 -5.59 4.16 7.15
C VAL A 47 -7.03 4.54 6.84
N ASP A 48 -7.24 5.68 6.17
CA ASP A 48 -8.57 6.16 5.75
C ASP A 48 -9.61 6.17 6.90
N THR A 49 -9.19 6.42 8.14
CA THR A 49 -10.09 6.38 9.32
C THR A 49 -11.20 7.42 9.29
N ASP A 50 -11.03 8.47 8.48
CA ASP A 50 -11.99 9.52 8.22
C ASP A 50 -12.79 9.31 6.92
N ARG A 51 -12.68 8.12 6.30
CA ARG A 51 -13.33 7.77 5.04
C ARG A 51 -14.08 6.44 5.18
N HIS A 52 -15.03 6.22 4.29
CA HIS A 52 -15.88 5.03 4.31
C HIS A 52 -15.84 4.34 2.96
N ASP A 53 -16.13 3.05 2.97
CA ASP A 53 -16.15 2.22 1.77
C ASP A 53 -14.82 2.25 1.01
N THR A 54 -13.69 2.26 1.73
CA THR A 54 -12.35 2.15 1.13
C THR A 54 -11.65 0.86 1.53
N ARG A 55 -10.71 0.44 0.69
CA ARG A 55 -9.76 -0.64 0.97
C ARG A 55 -8.44 -0.38 0.25
N PHE A 56 -7.36 -0.97 0.74
CA PHE A 56 -6.12 -1.10 -0.03
C PHE A 56 -6.36 -1.80 -1.37
N ASN A 57 -5.55 -1.45 -2.37
CA ASN A 57 -5.61 -2.02 -3.70
C ASN A 57 -4.23 -2.47 -4.21
N ASP A 58 -3.31 -1.55 -4.48
CA ASP A 58 -1.95 -1.88 -4.91
C ASP A 58 -0.91 -1.25 -3.97
N GLY A 59 0.28 -1.83 -3.95
CA GLY A 59 1.39 -1.36 -3.16
C GLY A 59 2.73 -1.93 -3.60
N LYS A 60 3.81 -1.23 -3.26
CA LYS A 60 5.18 -1.62 -3.60
C LYS A 60 6.16 -1.04 -2.59
N VAL A 61 7.32 -1.67 -2.48
CA VAL A 61 8.43 -1.16 -1.68
C VAL A 61 9.30 -0.24 -2.55
N ASP A 62 9.62 0.94 -2.04
CA ASP A 62 10.48 1.90 -2.74
C ASP A 62 11.97 1.50 -2.67
N PRO A 63 12.87 2.19 -3.39
CA PRO A 63 14.31 1.85 -3.40
C PRO A 63 15.00 1.94 -2.03
N ALA A 64 14.43 2.66 -1.05
CA ALA A 64 14.95 2.77 0.31
C ALA A 64 14.35 1.73 1.26
N GLY A 65 13.46 0.85 0.78
CA GLY A 65 12.82 -0.19 1.59
C GLY A 65 11.53 0.25 2.29
N ARG A 66 11.01 1.46 2.02
CA ARG A 66 9.74 1.91 2.60
C ARG A 66 8.58 1.28 1.87
N PHE A 67 7.56 0.86 2.60
CA PHE A 67 6.35 0.32 1.99
C PHE A 67 5.44 1.46 1.53
N TRP A 68 4.91 1.37 0.32
CA TRP A 68 3.89 2.26 -0.23
C TRP A 68 2.67 1.42 -0.58
N ALA A 69 1.48 1.91 -0.23
CA ALA A 69 0.24 1.28 -0.63
C ALA A 69 -0.85 2.33 -0.73
N GLY A 70 -1.74 2.19 -1.71
CA GLY A 70 -2.87 3.08 -1.85
C GLY A 70 -4.20 2.36 -1.78
N THR A 71 -5.21 3.13 -1.40
CA THR A 71 -6.58 2.68 -1.27
C THR A 71 -7.42 3.07 -2.48
N MET A 72 -8.60 2.48 -2.56
CA MET A 72 -9.64 2.80 -3.53
C MET A 72 -11.00 2.84 -2.85
N GLY A 73 -11.94 3.59 -3.40
CA GLY A 73 -13.35 3.50 -3.03
C GLY A 73 -14.01 2.29 -3.67
N GLU A 74 -14.70 1.48 -2.88
CA GLU A 74 -15.49 0.35 -3.34
C GLU A 74 -16.74 0.19 -2.47
N ARG A 75 -17.93 0.31 -3.08
CA ARG A 75 -19.21 0.03 -2.44
C ARG A 75 -19.96 -0.99 -3.27
N ASN A 76 -20.45 -2.06 -2.66
CA ASN A 76 -21.17 -3.15 -3.37
C ASN A 76 -20.37 -3.73 -4.55
N ARG A 77 -19.03 -3.80 -4.44
CA ARG A 77 -18.11 -4.22 -5.51
C ARG A 77 -18.02 -3.29 -6.72
N GLU A 78 -18.54 -2.08 -6.59
CA GLU A 78 -18.40 -1.02 -7.59
C GLU A 78 -17.43 0.04 -7.08
N ALA A 79 -16.43 0.36 -7.91
CA ALA A 79 -15.46 1.39 -7.59
C ALA A 79 -16.09 2.78 -7.76
N PHE A 80 -15.72 3.74 -6.90
CA PHE A 80 -16.16 5.12 -7.02
C PHE A 80 -15.01 6.10 -6.80
N ASP A 81 -15.13 7.26 -7.45
CA ASP A 81 -14.02 8.20 -7.60
C ASP A 81 -13.69 9.00 -6.33
N ASN A 82 -12.45 9.49 -6.28
CA ASN A 82 -11.93 10.42 -5.28
C ASN A 82 -12.07 9.93 -3.83
N ALA A 83 -12.11 8.62 -3.68
CA ALA A 83 -12.45 7.91 -2.47
C ALA A 83 -11.22 7.39 -1.71
N GLY A 84 -10.12 7.10 -2.39
CA GLY A 84 -8.90 6.58 -1.80
C GLY A 84 -7.83 7.64 -1.54
N SER A 85 -6.71 7.14 -1.03
CA SER A 85 -5.48 7.88 -0.76
C SER A 85 -4.26 6.99 -1.09
N LEU A 86 -3.12 7.59 -1.45
CA LEU A 86 -1.83 6.90 -1.51
C LEU A 86 -1.05 7.16 -0.22
N TYR A 87 -0.51 6.09 0.37
CA TYR A 87 0.27 6.15 1.61
C TYR A 87 1.70 5.64 1.43
N ARG A 88 2.60 6.22 2.23
CA ARG A 88 3.93 5.69 2.54
C ARG A 88 3.98 5.33 4.02
N PHE A 89 4.57 4.20 4.35
CA PHE A 89 4.70 3.73 5.72
C PHE A 89 6.16 3.81 6.18
N ASP A 90 6.36 4.36 7.38
CA ASP A 90 7.63 4.30 8.07
C ASP A 90 7.86 2.89 8.66
N ALA A 91 9.08 2.60 9.13
CA ALA A 91 9.47 1.25 9.56
C ALA A 91 8.67 0.71 10.76
N ASP A 92 8.05 1.58 11.55
CA ASP A 92 7.17 1.22 12.67
C ASP A 92 5.71 1.00 12.25
N GLY A 93 5.39 1.18 10.97
CA GLY A 93 4.04 1.08 10.42
C GLY A 93 3.27 2.40 10.42
N THR A 94 3.89 3.53 10.83
CA THR A 94 3.21 4.83 10.82
C THR A 94 2.91 5.28 9.38
N PRO A 95 1.63 5.54 9.03
CA PRO A 95 1.27 6.00 7.69
C PRO A 95 1.47 7.50 7.52
N THR A 96 2.06 7.89 6.39
CA THR A 96 2.06 9.25 5.85
C THR A 96 1.21 9.28 4.59
N THR A 97 0.23 10.19 4.53
CA THR A 97 -0.56 10.41 3.30
C THR A 97 0.32 11.14 2.28
N VAL A 98 0.45 10.58 1.08
CA VAL A 98 1.27 11.15 0.00
C VAL A 98 0.41 11.83 -1.07
N LEU A 99 -0.64 11.15 -1.55
CA LEU A 99 -1.61 11.72 -2.49
C LEU A 99 -3.03 11.50 -1.98
N ARG A 100 -3.85 12.56 -2.07
CA ARG A 100 -5.28 12.52 -1.75
C ARG A 100 -5.99 13.71 -2.41
N PRO A 101 -7.16 13.53 -3.05
CA PRO A 101 -7.84 12.26 -3.29
C PRO A 101 -7.21 11.44 -4.43
N VAL A 102 -7.42 10.13 -4.42
CA VAL A 102 -7.22 9.23 -5.59
C VAL A 102 -8.47 8.36 -5.76
N SER A 103 -8.72 7.83 -6.97
CA SER A 103 -9.90 6.97 -7.22
C SER A 103 -9.60 5.49 -7.02
N ILE A 104 -8.73 4.93 -7.85
CA ILE A 104 -8.32 3.52 -7.83
C ILE A 104 -6.79 3.46 -7.87
N SER A 105 -6.17 3.51 -6.68
CA SER A 105 -4.73 3.47 -6.56
C SER A 105 -4.16 2.17 -7.10
N ASN A 106 -3.32 2.25 -8.12
CA ASN A 106 -2.70 1.12 -8.80
C ASN A 106 -1.20 1.38 -9.00
N GLY A 107 -0.61 0.66 -9.96
CA GLY A 107 0.80 0.58 -10.30
C GLY A 107 1.71 1.70 -9.80
N LEU A 108 2.73 1.29 -9.05
CA LEU A 108 3.82 2.11 -8.54
C LEU A 108 5.14 1.63 -9.14
N CYS A 109 6.01 2.53 -9.60
CA CYS A 109 7.42 2.20 -9.80
C CYS A 109 8.32 3.43 -9.67
N TRP A 110 9.62 3.18 -9.59
CA TRP A 110 10.64 4.23 -9.48
C TRP A 110 11.65 4.06 -10.62
N SER A 111 12.19 5.18 -11.10
CA SER A 111 13.30 5.18 -12.07
C SER A 111 14.55 4.56 -11.44
N HIS A 112 15.43 4.00 -12.28
CA HIS A 112 16.67 3.37 -11.81
C HIS A 112 17.66 4.33 -11.13
N ASP A 113 17.58 5.63 -11.44
CA ASP A 113 18.39 6.67 -10.80
C ASP A 113 17.77 7.22 -9.51
N ASN A 114 16.63 6.66 -9.09
CA ASN A 114 15.86 7.03 -7.89
C ASN A 114 15.44 8.50 -7.86
N LYS A 115 15.15 9.10 -9.02
CA LYS A 115 14.71 10.51 -9.13
C LYS A 115 13.27 10.69 -9.58
N THR A 116 12.63 9.65 -10.08
CA THR A 116 11.26 9.75 -10.58
C THR A 116 10.41 8.63 -9.99
N PHE A 117 9.26 9.01 -9.42
CA PHE A 117 8.20 8.10 -9.03
C PHE A 117 7.11 8.11 -10.11
N TYR A 118 6.70 6.93 -10.56
CA TYR A 118 5.60 6.74 -11.50
C TYR A 118 4.41 6.11 -10.80
N TYR A 119 3.23 6.64 -11.07
CA TYR A 119 2.00 6.26 -10.40
C TYR A 119 0.80 6.19 -11.35
N ILE A 120 -0.12 5.27 -11.08
CA ILE A 120 -1.36 5.09 -11.83
C ILE A 120 -2.55 5.22 -10.88
N ASP A 121 -3.40 6.21 -11.15
CA ASP A 121 -4.79 6.24 -10.68
C ASP A 121 -5.70 5.87 -11.85
N SER A 122 -6.28 4.66 -11.84
CA SER A 122 -6.81 4.04 -13.07
C SER A 122 -7.83 4.86 -13.86
N PRO A 123 -8.82 5.54 -13.24
CA PRO A 123 -9.80 6.33 -13.99
C PRO A 123 -9.20 7.52 -14.76
N THR A 124 -7.98 7.94 -14.43
CA THR A 124 -7.28 9.00 -15.17
C THR A 124 -6.78 8.56 -16.54
N LEU A 125 -6.61 7.24 -16.76
CA LEU A 125 -6.00 6.64 -17.96
C LEU A 125 -4.59 7.19 -18.26
N GLN A 126 -3.87 7.60 -17.21
CA GLN A 126 -2.54 8.20 -17.31
C GLN A 126 -1.52 7.46 -16.43
N VAL A 127 -0.26 7.57 -16.82
CA VAL A 127 0.89 7.31 -15.93
C VAL A 127 1.45 8.67 -15.53
N ALA A 128 1.26 9.04 -14.27
CA ALA A 128 1.81 10.27 -13.72
C ALA A 128 3.28 10.05 -13.34
N ALA A 129 4.10 11.09 -13.48
CA ALA A 129 5.49 11.10 -13.03
C ALA A 129 5.68 12.26 -12.06
N TYR A 130 6.35 11.99 -10.95
CA TYR A 130 6.70 12.96 -9.91
C TYR A 130 8.21 12.93 -9.69
N ASP A 131 8.79 14.08 -9.34
CA ASP A 131 10.14 14.11 -8.78
C ASP A 131 10.13 13.26 -7.50
N PHE A 132 11.19 12.49 -7.25
CA PHE A 132 11.29 11.63 -6.08
C PHE A 132 12.60 11.88 -5.35
N ASP A 133 12.51 12.14 -4.05
CA ASP A 133 13.66 12.19 -3.16
C ASP A 133 13.78 10.86 -2.39
N VAL A 134 14.77 10.05 -2.77
CA VAL A 134 15.01 8.75 -2.11
C VAL A 134 15.32 8.89 -0.63
N ALA A 135 15.96 9.97 -0.19
CA ALA A 135 16.34 10.15 1.21
C ALA A 135 15.10 10.35 2.09
N SER A 136 14.23 11.27 1.72
CA SER A 136 13.02 11.58 2.49
C SER A 136 11.81 10.71 2.14
N GLY A 137 11.75 10.17 0.93
CA GLY A 137 10.58 9.49 0.38
C GLY A 137 9.48 10.46 0.01
N GLY A 138 9.84 11.71 -0.30
CA GLY A 138 8.94 12.73 -0.79
C GLY A 138 8.77 12.66 -2.31
N ILE A 139 7.61 13.14 -2.76
CA ILE A 139 7.29 13.44 -4.16
C ILE A 139 6.74 14.85 -4.31
#